data_AF-A0A397WAS9-F1
#
_entry.id   AF-A0A397WAS9-F1
#
_cell.length_a   1.000
_cell.length_b   1.000
_cell.length_c   1.000
_cell.angle_alpha   90.00
_cell.angle_beta   90.00
_cell.angle_gamma   90.00
#
_symmetry.space_group_name_H-M   'P 1'
#
loop_
_entity.id
_entity.type
_entity.pdbx_description
1 polymer ?
#
loop_
_entity_poly.entity_id
_entity_poly.type
_entity_poly.pdbx_seq_one_letter_code
_entity_poly.pdbx_strand_id
1 'polypeptide(L)'
;MTDNSNQEDNKLQNFPSEIIKELCNLSIPNKKESNTNNFINWCLNDEINPTIQIILANCYRFGKWIEKDDNKAFIYYQKSADIEYDEGIFGVGFCYEKGIGVEKDEHKAFSYYQKSADE
;
A
#
# COMPACT_ATOMS: atom_id res chain seq x y z
N MET A 1 -2.19 42.64 -20.63
CA MET A 1 -1.72 42.67 -19.24
C MET A 1 -2.54 41.65 -18.48
N THR A 2 -1.83 40.83 -17.73
CA THR A 2 -2.20 39.58 -17.10
C THR A 2 -3.49 39.62 -16.30
N ASP A 3 -4.31 38.57 -16.40
CA ASP A 3 -4.87 37.96 -15.20
C ASP A 3 -4.80 36.44 -15.31
N ASN A 4 -3.92 35.90 -14.46
CA ASN A 4 -3.69 34.49 -14.20
C ASN A 4 -5.01 33.84 -13.75
N SER A 5 -5.57 32.99 -14.60
CA SER A 5 -6.45 31.93 -14.14
C SER A 5 -5.56 30.89 -13.45
N ASN A 6 -5.39 31.04 -12.14
CA ASN A 6 -4.97 29.94 -11.26
C ASN A 6 -6.03 28.84 -11.39
N GLN A 7 -5.77 27.92 -12.31
CA GLN A 7 -6.59 26.74 -12.59
C GLN A 7 -5.80 25.46 -12.30
N GLU A 8 -4.85 25.52 -11.36
CA GLU A 8 -4.06 24.34 -10.93
C GLU A 8 -4.49 23.80 -9.56
N ASP A 9 -5.28 24.52 -8.76
CA ASP A 9 -5.51 24.18 -7.35
C ASP A 9 -6.72 23.26 -7.07
N ASN A 10 -7.27 22.55 -8.07
CA ASN A 10 -8.49 21.74 -7.84
C ASN A 10 -8.51 20.35 -8.50
N LYS A 11 -7.35 19.72 -8.69
CA LYS A 11 -7.24 18.31 -9.12
C LYS A 11 -6.85 17.34 -8.00
N LEU A 12 -6.88 17.80 -6.74
CA LEU A 12 -6.51 17.01 -5.56
C LEU A 12 -7.70 16.37 -4.83
N GLN A 13 -8.91 16.47 -5.37
CA GLN A 13 -10.09 15.92 -4.72
C GLN A 13 -10.57 14.66 -5.45
N ASN A 14 -10.36 13.53 -4.76
CA ASN A 14 -10.76 12.17 -5.11
C ASN A 14 -9.90 11.51 -6.20
N PHE A 15 -9.00 10.62 -5.78
CA PHE A 15 -8.61 9.48 -6.60
C PHE A 15 -9.74 8.44 -6.46
N PRO A 16 -10.70 8.33 -7.40
CA PRO A 16 -11.68 7.26 -7.37
C PRO A 16 -10.99 5.90 -7.35
N SER A 17 -11.63 4.91 -6.73
CA SER A 17 -11.18 3.52 -6.61
C SER A 17 -10.63 2.94 -7.92
N GLU A 18 -11.18 3.36 -9.06
CA GLU A 18 -10.72 3.02 -10.40
C GLU A 18 -9.27 3.42 -10.67
N ILE A 19 -8.85 4.65 -10.31
CA ILE A 19 -7.47 5.10 -10.54
C ILE A 19 -6.50 4.34 -9.64
N ILE A 20 -6.92 4.00 -8.41
CA ILE A 20 -6.11 3.20 -7.50
C ILE A 20 -5.89 1.79 -8.10
N LYS A 21 -6.95 1.15 -8.61
CA LYS A 21 -6.85 -0.13 -9.31
C LYS A 21 -5.97 -0.04 -10.55
N GLU A 22 -6.06 1.04 -11.31
CA GLU A 22 -5.25 1.25 -12.52
C GLU A 22 -3.77 1.47 -12.18
N LEU A 23 -3.46 2.27 -11.16
CA LEU A 23 -2.10 2.49 -10.67
C LEU A 23 -1.46 1.21 -10.09
N CYS A 24 -2.27 0.31 -9.53
CA CYS A 24 -1.82 -0.96 -8.96
C CYS A 24 -1.69 -2.09 -10.01
N ASN A 25 -2.58 -2.13 -11.01
CA ASN A 25 -2.59 -3.14 -12.07
C ASN A 25 -1.54 -2.88 -13.14
N LEU A 26 -1.22 -1.61 -13.39
CA LEU A 26 -0.10 -1.27 -14.23
C LEU A 26 1.17 -1.57 -13.42
N SER A 27 2.03 -2.44 -13.92
CA SER A 27 3.44 -2.46 -13.53
C SER A 27 4.07 -1.11 -13.93
N ILE A 28 3.70 -0.02 -13.25
CA ILE A 28 4.09 1.33 -13.65
C ILE A 28 5.60 1.43 -13.45
N PRO A 29 6.33 1.82 -14.51
CA PRO A 29 7.77 1.90 -14.46
C PRO A 29 8.20 2.96 -13.45
N ASN A 30 9.32 2.68 -12.78
CA ASN A 30 10.15 3.63 -12.06
C ASN A 30 10.16 5.01 -12.74
N LYS A 31 9.33 5.94 -12.26
CA LYS A 31 9.50 7.35 -12.58
C LYS A 31 8.98 8.17 -11.42
N LYS A 32 9.89 8.83 -10.73
CA LYS A 32 9.59 9.89 -9.76
C LYS A 32 8.91 11.04 -10.50
N GLU A 33 7.64 10.93 -10.80
CA GLU A 33 6.83 12.05 -11.29
C GLU A 33 6.17 12.76 -10.12
N SER A 34 6.04 14.08 -10.20
CA SER A 34 5.51 14.96 -9.14
C SER A 34 4.17 14.49 -8.55
N ASN A 35 3.34 13.81 -9.37
CA ASN A 35 2.03 13.28 -8.98
C ASN A 35 2.10 12.13 -7.96
N THR A 36 3.25 11.45 -7.87
CA THR A 36 3.52 10.37 -6.91
C THR A 36 3.37 10.83 -5.47
N ASN A 37 4.00 11.97 -5.15
CA ASN A 37 4.06 12.47 -3.79
C ASN A 37 2.65 12.81 -3.30
N ASN A 38 1.80 13.29 -4.20
CA ASN A 38 0.39 13.55 -3.92
C ASN A 38 -0.40 12.26 -3.69
N PHE A 39 -0.16 11.19 -4.48
CA PHE A 39 -0.82 9.90 -4.29
C PHE A 39 -0.43 9.23 -2.97
N ILE A 40 0.88 9.17 -2.66
CA ILE A 40 1.34 8.60 -1.40
C ILE A 40 0.82 9.38 -0.20
N ASN A 41 0.88 10.72 -0.24
CA ASN A 41 0.34 11.54 0.85
C ASN A 41 -1.16 11.36 1.01
N TRP A 42 -1.90 11.21 -0.09
CA TRP A 42 -3.32 10.89 -0.05
C TRP A 42 -3.59 9.53 0.59
N CYS A 43 -2.83 8.49 0.21
CA CYS A 43 -2.92 7.16 0.82
C CYS A 43 -2.59 7.19 2.32
N LEU A 44 -1.59 7.97 2.73
CA LEU A 44 -1.22 8.13 4.14
C LEU A 44 -2.30 8.86 4.95
N ASN A 45 -3.13 9.69 4.31
CA ASN A 45 -4.25 10.37 4.96
C ASN A 45 -5.48 9.46 5.14
N ASP A 46 -5.64 8.44 4.29
CA ASP A 46 -6.74 7.47 4.36
C ASP A 46 -6.24 6.12 4.91
N GLU A 47 -6.08 6.08 6.24
CA GLU A 47 -5.62 4.87 6.94
C GLU A 47 -6.74 3.82 7.15
N ILE A 48 -7.99 4.10 6.77
CA ILE A 48 -9.13 3.22 7.08
C ILE A 48 -9.30 2.13 6.02
N ASN A 49 -8.91 2.42 4.78
CA ASN A 49 -9.15 1.51 3.66
C ASN A 49 -8.12 0.35 3.61
N PRO A 50 -8.53 -0.92 3.77
CA PRO A 50 -7.61 -2.07 3.72
C PRO A 50 -6.82 -2.12 2.42
N THR A 51 -7.45 -1.84 1.29
CA THR A 51 -6.80 -1.87 -0.02
C THR A 51 -5.67 -0.84 -0.09
N ILE A 52 -5.86 0.36 0.48
CA ILE A 52 -4.82 1.40 0.55
C ILE A 52 -3.65 0.94 1.42
N GLN A 53 -3.93 0.27 2.54
CA GLN A 53 -2.90 -0.29 3.41
C GLN A 53 -2.05 -1.34 2.68
N ILE A 54 -2.65 -2.22 1.88
CA ILE A 54 -1.91 -3.19 1.04
C ILE A 54 -1.02 -2.49 0.01
N ILE A 55 -1.50 -1.41 -0.58
CA ILE A 55 -0.73 -0.64 -1.56
C ILE A 55 0.47 0.02 -0.88
N LEU A 56 0.26 0.68 0.25
CA LEU A 56 1.34 1.28 1.04
C LEU A 56 2.35 0.22 1.49
N ALA A 57 1.89 -0.94 1.94
CA ALA A 57 2.75 -2.06 2.31
C ALA A 57 3.65 -2.50 1.14
N ASN A 58 3.08 -2.62 -0.06
CA ASN A 58 3.84 -2.95 -1.27
C ASN A 58 4.82 -1.83 -1.66
N CYS A 59 4.43 -0.56 -1.56
CA CYS A 59 5.32 0.58 -1.79
C CYS A 59 6.54 0.53 -0.88
N TYR A 60 6.33 0.35 0.43
CA TYR A 60 7.41 0.22 1.41
C TYR A 60 8.27 -1.03 1.20
N ARG A 61 7.67 -2.17 0.85
CA ARG A 61 8.40 -3.43 0.59
C ARG A 61 9.31 -3.33 -0.63
N PHE A 62 8.83 -2.74 -1.73
CA PHE A 62 9.59 -2.67 -2.98
C PHE A 62 10.43 -1.39 -3.10
N GLY A 63 10.27 -0.42 -2.20
CA GLY A 63 10.87 0.90 -2.35
C GLY A 63 10.38 1.63 -3.60
N LYS A 64 9.15 1.33 -4.04
CA LYS A 64 8.53 2.01 -5.17
C LYS A 64 7.87 3.26 -4.62
N TRP A 65 8.23 4.41 -5.18
CA TRP A 65 7.64 5.73 -4.86
C TRP A 65 7.98 6.28 -3.45
N ILE A 66 8.17 5.40 -2.45
CA ILE A 66 8.69 5.70 -1.11
C ILE A 66 10.01 4.96 -0.91
N GLU A 67 10.86 5.45 0.00
CA GLU A 67 12.02 4.69 0.47
C GLU A 67 11.59 3.33 1.01
N LYS A 68 12.37 2.30 0.66
CA LYS A 68 12.12 0.94 1.09
C LYS A 68 12.21 0.85 2.62
N ASP A 69 11.20 0.30 3.26
CA ASP A 69 11.15 0.07 4.70
C ASP A 69 10.34 -1.21 4.98
N ASP A 70 11.04 -2.32 5.16
CA ASP A 70 10.40 -3.62 5.35
C ASP A 70 9.58 -3.66 6.66
N ASN A 71 10.00 -2.93 7.70
CA ASN A 71 9.26 -2.86 8.98
C ASN A 71 7.92 -2.14 8.79
N LYS A 72 7.91 -1.01 8.08
CA LYS A 72 6.65 -0.31 7.75
C LYS A 72 5.77 -1.15 6.84
N ALA A 73 6.36 -1.86 5.87
CA ALA A 73 5.61 -2.77 5.02
C ALA A 73 4.83 -3.80 5.86
N PHE A 74 5.51 -4.42 6.83
CA PHE A 74 4.88 -5.36 7.76
C PHE A 74 3.74 -4.74 8.56
N ILE A 75 3.94 -3.54 9.11
CA ILE A 75 2.91 -2.83 9.90
C ILE A 75 1.64 -2.60 9.07
N TYR A 76 1.77 -2.17 7.80
CA TYR A 76 0.60 -1.94 6.95
C TYR A 76 -0.11 -3.23 6.53
N TYR A 77 0.62 -4.32 6.27
CA TYR A 77 -0.01 -5.64 6.09
C TYR A 77 -0.78 -6.06 7.34
N GLN A 78 -0.20 -5.84 8.53
CA GLN A 78 -0.85 -6.17 9.80
C GLN A 78 -2.14 -5.36 10.01
N LYS A 79 -2.11 -4.04 9.77
CA LYS A 79 -3.31 -3.20 9.84
C LYS A 79 -4.44 -3.73 8.96
N SER A 80 -4.11 -4.24 7.77
CA SER A 80 -5.11 -4.78 6.84
C SER A 80 -5.60 -6.16 7.29
N ALA A 81 -4.71 -6.99 7.84
CA ALA A 81 -5.07 -8.28 8.42
C ALA A 81 -5.95 -8.14 9.68
N ASP A 82 -5.78 -7.07 10.46
CA ASP A 82 -6.53 -6.80 11.69
C ASP A 82 -8.01 -6.52 11.42
N ILE A 83 -8.35 -6.07 10.21
CA ILE A 83 -9.73 -5.91 9.73
C ILE A 83 -10.20 -7.07 8.85
N GLU A 84 -9.50 -8.20 8.95
CA GLU A 84 -9.83 -9.47 8.28
C GLU A 84 -9.89 -9.36 6.75
N TYR A 85 -9.02 -8.52 6.18
CA TYR A 85 -8.88 -8.43 4.73
C TYR A 85 -7.90 -9.51 4.24
N ASP A 86 -8.36 -10.37 3.33
CA ASP A 86 -7.62 -11.54 2.82
C ASP A 86 -6.20 -11.23 2.35
N GLU A 87 -6.03 -10.20 1.50
CA GLU A 87 -4.70 -9.84 1.01
C GLU A 87 -3.78 -9.34 2.12
N GLY A 88 -4.34 -8.80 3.21
CA GLY A 88 -3.60 -8.41 4.41
C GLY A 88 -3.14 -9.61 5.20
N ILE A 89 -4.05 -10.56 5.47
CA ILE A 89 -3.75 -11.81 6.17
C ILE A 89 -2.68 -12.59 5.40
N PHE A 90 -2.83 -12.73 4.09
CA PHE A 90 -1.84 -13.35 3.22
C PHE A 90 -0.50 -12.59 3.26
N GLY A 91 -0.53 -11.26 3.22
CA GLY A 91 0.66 -10.40 3.30
C GLY A 91 1.45 -10.60 4.59
N VAL A 92 0.77 -10.71 5.73
CA VAL A 92 1.40 -11.01 7.03
C VAL A 92 2.03 -12.41 7.03
N GLY A 93 1.31 -13.42 6.53
CA GLY A 93 1.85 -14.78 6.38
C GLY A 93 3.13 -14.80 5.53
N PHE A 94 3.12 -14.07 4.42
CA PHE A 94 4.28 -13.92 3.55
C PHE A 94 5.46 -13.18 4.22
N CYS A 95 5.18 -12.16 5.03
CA CYS A 95 6.22 -11.46 5.81
C CYS A 95 6.91 -12.40 6.80
N TYR A 96 6.17 -13.24 7.53
CA TYR A 96 6.75 -14.24 8.42
C TYR A 96 7.49 -15.35 7.67
N GLU A 97 7.04 -15.76 6.49
CA GLU A 97 7.72 -16.77 5.67
C GLU A 97 9.08 -16.26 5.16
N LYS A 98 9.14 -14.98 4.76
CA LYS A 98 10.34 -14.38 4.14
C LYS A 98 11.20 -13.55 5.09
N GLY A 99 10.74 -13.28 6.30
CA GLY A 99 11.41 -12.39 7.25
C GLY A 99 11.41 -10.91 6.80
N ILE A 100 10.29 -10.43 6.24
CA ILE A 100 10.15 -9.05 5.75
C ILE A 100 9.60 -8.19 6.88
N GLY A 101 10.45 -7.38 7.50
CA GLY A 101 10.06 -6.45 8.57
C GLY A 101 9.75 -7.11 9.91
N VAL A 102 9.94 -8.43 9.98
CA VAL A 102 9.70 -9.27 11.15
C VAL A 102 10.68 -10.44 11.10
N GLU A 103 10.98 -11.03 12.25
CA GLU A 103 11.74 -12.27 12.31
C GLU A 103 11.00 -13.39 11.57
N LYS A 104 11.74 -14.17 10.78
CA LYS A 104 11.18 -15.29 10.03
C LYS A 104 10.60 -16.32 11.00
N ASP A 105 9.35 -16.72 10.79
CA ASP A 105 8.63 -17.69 11.61
C ASP A 105 7.67 -18.50 10.74
N GLU A 106 8.07 -19.72 10.38
CA GLU A 106 7.30 -20.58 9.49
C GLU A 106 5.99 -21.07 10.13
N HIS A 107 5.95 -21.21 11.46
CA HIS A 107 4.74 -21.61 12.18
C HIS A 107 3.70 -20.49 12.16
N LYS A 108 4.12 -19.24 12.38
CA LYS A 108 3.23 -18.09 12.22
C LYS A 108 2.80 -17.93 10.76
N ALA A 109 3.71 -18.04 9.81
CA ALA A 109 3.36 -17.97 8.38
C ALA A 109 2.25 -18.96 8.03
N PHE A 110 2.41 -20.23 8.44
CA PHE A 110 1.40 -21.27 8.26
C PHE A 110 0.06 -20.90 8.90
N SER A 111 0.06 -20.39 10.14
CA SER A 111 -1.17 -19.97 10.82
C SER A 111 -1.92 -18.86 10.09
N TYR A 112 -1.22 -17.89 9.52
CA TYR A 112 -1.85 -16.82 8.73
C TYR A 112 -2.37 -17.34 7.38
N TYR A 113 -1.63 -18.23 6.72
CA TYR A 113 -2.12 -18.86 5.48
C TYR A 113 -3.34 -19.76 5.70
N GLN A 114 -3.39 -20.48 6.81
CA GLN A 114 -4.57 -21.23 7.22
C GLN A 114 -5.75 -20.27 7.40
N LYS A 115 -5.56 -19.16 8.14
CA LYS A 115 -6.61 -18.15 8.34
C LYS A 115 -7.14 -17.59 7.01
N SER A 116 -6.25 -17.33 6.05
CA SER A 116 -6.62 -16.82 4.72
C SER A 116 -7.32 -17.86 3.82
N ALA A 117 -7.20 -19.16 4.12
CA ALA A 117 -7.80 -20.23 3.32
C ALA A 117 -9.12 -20.76 3.88
N ASP A 118 -9.46 -20.38 5.12
CA ASP A 118 -10.66 -20.82 5.83
C ASP A 118 -11.88 -19.89 5.59
N GLU A 119 -11.76 -18.86 4.75
CA GLU A 119 -12.86 -18.01 4.21
C GLU A 119 -13.47 -18.56 2.92
#